data_AF-A0AAV9WGZ5-F1
#
_entry.id   AF-A0AAV9WGZ5-F1
#
_cell.length_a   1.000
_cell.length_b   1.000
_cell.length_c   1.000
_cell.angle_alpha   90.00
_cell.angle_beta   90.00
_cell.angle_gamma   90.00
#
_symmetry.space_group_name_H-M   'P 1'
#
loop_
_entity.id
_entity.type
_entity.pdbx_description
1 polymer ?
#
loop_
_entity_poly.entity_id
_entity_poly.type
_entity_poly.pdbx_seq_one_letter_code
_entity_poly.pdbx_strand_id
1 'polypeptide(L)'
;MPPVQLALTGGASVDTSICTPSPLDPAIREFVAQELYKRYKHIRASIDQNNEPTTSKDASLQNTWEFLPEHLKASTRAQAEDIPRKLGLVGYFMAKADDEMTNGLQSIEKFTPDQLEYLGEVEHDRWVAERIKSGWQVAEQRDSSSRETPFFVPYVELEQKWKDVDKFMVEGVIDILGLSGYRVFRRGPGTKFVRTNVRTVVNL
;
A
#
# COMPACT_ATOMS: atom_id res chain seq x y z
N MET A 1 8.11 -48.62 29.09
CA MET A 1 7.27 -47.46 28.76
C MET A 1 6.92 -47.54 27.28
N PRO A 2 5.66 -47.38 26.86
CA PRO A 2 5.30 -47.36 25.45
C PRO A 2 5.61 -45.98 24.82
N PRO A 3 5.82 -45.89 23.50
CA PRO A 3 6.02 -44.62 22.83
C PRO A 3 4.70 -43.82 22.78
N VAL A 4 4.80 -42.51 23.02
CA VAL A 4 3.70 -41.55 23.01
C VAL A 4 3.22 -41.36 21.57
N GLN A 5 1.98 -41.74 21.28
CA GLN A 5 1.30 -41.43 20.02
C GLN A 5 0.83 -39.97 20.06
N LEU A 6 1.41 -39.11 19.22
CA LEU A 6 0.97 -37.72 19.06
C LEU A 6 -0.35 -37.73 18.28
N ALA A 7 -1.46 -37.46 18.96
CA ALA A 7 -2.77 -37.35 18.34
C ALA A 7 -2.83 -36.06 17.49
N LEU A 8 -2.95 -36.21 16.17
CA LEU A 8 -3.32 -35.14 15.26
C LEU A 8 -4.83 -34.88 15.40
N THR A 9 -5.21 -34.02 16.34
CA THR A 9 -6.60 -33.57 16.45
C THR A 9 -6.85 -32.39 15.52
N GLY A 10 -7.68 -32.63 14.51
CA GLY A 10 -8.62 -31.66 13.94
C GLY A 10 -8.02 -30.44 13.27
N GLY A 11 -7.68 -30.57 11.99
CA GLY A 11 -7.52 -29.41 11.12
C GLY A 11 -8.84 -28.64 11.05
N ALA A 12 -8.84 -27.41 11.57
CA ALA A 12 -9.84 -26.43 11.17
C ALA A 12 -9.57 -26.09 9.71
N SER A 13 -10.32 -26.70 8.79
CA SER A 13 -10.42 -26.23 7.41
C SER A 13 -11.05 -24.84 7.46
N VAL A 14 -10.21 -23.81 7.50
CA VAL A 14 -10.63 -22.46 7.14
C VAL A 14 -11.02 -22.54 5.67
N ASP A 15 -12.28 -22.29 5.38
CA ASP A 15 -12.77 -22.16 4.01
C ASP A 15 -12.03 -21.00 3.33
N THR A 16 -10.97 -21.34 2.61
CA THR A 16 -10.12 -20.38 1.89
C THR A 16 -10.84 -19.75 0.69
N SER A 17 -12.08 -20.16 0.39
CA SER A 17 -12.87 -19.69 -0.75
C SER A 17 -13.39 -18.25 -0.61
N ILE A 18 -13.15 -17.58 0.54
CA ILE A 18 -13.66 -16.22 0.84
C ILE A 18 -12.57 -15.13 0.64
N CYS A 19 -11.31 -15.47 0.38
CA CYS A 19 -10.20 -14.57 0.74
C CYS A 19 -9.40 -13.91 -0.40
N THR A 20 -9.83 -13.97 -1.66
CA THR A 20 -9.20 -13.12 -2.70
C THR A 20 -10.02 -11.83 -2.87
N PRO A 21 -9.50 -10.66 -2.49
CA PRO A 21 -10.21 -9.41 -2.76
C PRO A 21 -10.38 -9.25 -4.27
N SER A 22 -11.55 -8.78 -4.69
CA SER A 22 -11.78 -8.43 -6.09
C SER A 22 -10.71 -7.43 -6.56
N PRO A 23 -10.15 -7.62 -7.77
CA PRO A 23 -9.14 -6.69 -8.29
C PRO A 23 -9.72 -5.28 -8.46
N LEU A 24 -8.84 -4.29 -8.53
CA LEU A 24 -9.23 -2.92 -8.85
C LEU A 24 -9.90 -2.90 -10.23
N ASP A 25 -11.04 -2.22 -10.34
CA ASP A 25 -11.72 -2.03 -11.62
C ASP A 25 -10.75 -1.37 -12.63
N PRO A 26 -10.43 -2.04 -13.75
CA PRO A 26 -9.49 -1.52 -14.75
C PRO A 26 -9.88 -0.13 -15.27
N ALA A 27 -11.18 0.22 -15.26
CA ALA A 27 -11.68 1.51 -15.73
C ALA A 27 -11.22 2.69 -14.86
N ILE A 28 -10.98 2.48 -13.56
CA ILE A 28 -10.55 3.54 -12.63
C ILE A 28 -9.04 3.52 -12.36
N ARG A 29 -8.34 2.48 -12.80
CA ARG A 29 -6.92 2.26 -12.47
C ARG A 29 -6.03 3.45 -12.82
N GLU A 30 -6.15 3.99 -14.03
CA GLU A 30 -5.29 5.09 -14.47
C GLU A 30 -5.58 6.38 -13.69
N PHE A 31 -6.85 6.66 -13.43
CA PHE A 31 -7.27 7.80 -12.63
C PHE A 31 -6.71 7.70 -11.20
N VAL A 32 -6.90 6.55 -10.53
CA VAL A 32 -6.38 6.31 -9.18
C VAL A 32 -4.86 6.47 -9.14
N ALA A 33 -4.14 5.94 -10.13
CA ALA A 33 -2.68 6.08 -10.22
C ALA A 33 -2.26 7.56 -10.37
N GLN A 34 -2.96 8.36 -11.16
CA GLN A 34 -2.67 9.78 -11.31
C GLN A 34 -2.92 10.57 -10.02
N GLU A 35 -4.01 10.28 -9.30
CA GLU A 35 -4.31 10.93 -8.01
C GLU A 35 -3.30 10.54 -6.92
N LEU A 36 -2.91 9.27 -6.86
CA LEU A 36 -1.82 8.82 -5.99
C LEU A 36 -0.51 9.57 -6.32
N TYR A 37 -0.18 9.73 -7.61
CA TYR A 37 1.00 10.49 -8.00
C TYR A 37 0.95 11.96 -7.56
N LYS A 38 -0.19 12.64 -7.75
CA LYS A 38 -0.39 14.03 -7.25
C LYS A 38 -0.16 14.11 -5.75
N ARG A 39 -0.70 13.13 -5.00
CA ARG A 39 -0.53 13.03 -3.54
C ARG A 39 0.93 12.81 -3.15
N TYR A 40 1.65 11.92 -3.84
CA TYR A 40 3.08 11.69 -3.62
C TYR A 40 3.88 12.98 -3.80
N LYS A 41 3.66 13.73 -4.88
CA LYS A 41 4.36 15.00 -5.10
C LYS A 41 4.08 16.00 -3.97
N HIS A 42 2.85 16.06 -3.47
CA HIS A 42 2.48 16.99 -2.41
C HIS A 42 3.27 16.73 -1.13
N ILE A 43 3.33 15.47 -0.66
CA ILE A 43 4.10 15.13 0.55
C ILE A 43 5.61 15.24 0.33
N ARG A 44 6.10 14.93 -0.88
CA ARG A 44 7.52 15.10 -1.19
C ARG A 44 7.95 16.56 -1.17
N ALA A 45 7.13 17.46 -1.72
CA ALA A 45 7.41 18.89 -1.70
C ALA A 45 7.48 19.45 -0.27
N SER A 46 6.70 18.92 0.68
CA SER A 46 6.77 19.36 2.09
C SER A 46 8.02 18.83 2.82
N ILE A 47 8.56 17.67 2.43
CA ILE A 47 9.84 17.16 2.96
C ILE A 47 11.01 17.99 2.43
N ASP A 48 10.95 18.39 1.16
CA ASP A 48 11.99 19.15 0.47
C ASP A 48 12.13 20.58 1.03
N GLN A 49 11.02 21.20 1.46
CA GLN A 49 11.07 22.52 2.10
C GLN A 49 11.76 22.53 3.47
N ASN A 50 11.86 21.37 4.12
CA ASN A 50 12.44 21.22 5.46
C ASN A 50 13.90 20.70 5.44
N ASN A 51 14.48 20.43 4.27
CA ASN A 51 15.87 19.96 4.09
C ASN A 51 16.54 20.68 2.89
N GLU A 52 17.87 20.58 2.74
CA GLU A 52 18.62 21.13 1.60
C GLU A 52 17.99 20.72 0.25
N PRO A 53 17.93 21.61 -0.78
CA PRO A 53 17.20 21.41 -2.02
C PRO A 53 17.93 20.47 -2.99
N THR A 54 18.10 19.19 -2.62
CA THR A 54 18.69 18.15 -3.48
C THR A 54 17.65 17.40 -4.31
N THR A 55 16.36 17.58 -3.99
CA THR A 55 15.24 16.77 -4.48
C THR A 55 14.49 17.35 -5.68
N SER A 56 14.65 18.65 -5.97
CA SER A 56 14.06 19.33 -7.14
C SER A 56 14.41 18.69 -8.50
N LYS A 57 15.48 17.88 -8.56
CA LYS A 57 15.94 17.18 -9.78
C LYS A 57 15.57 15.70 -9.85
N ASP A 58 14.95 15.12 -8.82
CA ASP A 58 14.63 13.69 -8.82
C ASP A 58 13.56 13.37 -9.89
N ALA A 59 13.78 12.32 -10.67
CA ALA A 59 12.90 11.96 -11.79
C ALA A 59 11.45 11.63 -11.37
N SER A 60 11.18 11.39 -10.09
CA SER A 60 9.85 11.19 -9.52
C SER A 60 9.08 12.48 -9.22
N LEU A 61 9.67 13.65 -9.42
CA LEU A 61 9.07 14.96 -9.13
C LEU A 61 8.77 15.78 -10.39
N GLN A 62 8.20 15.12 -11.41
CA GLN A 62 7.79 15.80 -12.64
C GLN A 62 6.55 16.66 -12.46
N ASN A 63 6.44 17.73 -13.26
CA ASN A 63 5.31 18.67 -13.20
C ASN A 63 3.96 18.00 -13.48
N THR A 64 3.89 17.10 -14.46
CA THR A 64 2.65 16.42 -14.83
C THR A 64 2.86 14.92 -14.99
N TRP A 65 1.76 14.16 -15.01
CA TRP A 65 1.77 12.72 -15.19
C TRP A 65 2.42 12.33 -16.52
N GLU A 66 2.18 13.09 -17.59
CA GLU A 66 2.65 12.80 -18.95
C GLU A 66 4.18 12.68 -19.01
N PHE A 67 4.89 13.54 -18.28
CA PHE A 67 6.35 13.58 -18.25
C PHE A 67 6.98 12.61 -17.24
N LEU A 68 6.18 11.94 -16.39
CA LEU A 68 6.70 10.95 -15.46
C LEU A 68 7.29 9.75 -16.23
N PRO A 69 8.53 9.32 -15.93
CA PRO A 69 9.12 8.12 -16.53
C PRO A 69 8.21 6.89 -16.40
N GLU A 70 8.15 6.07 -17.45
CA GLU A 70 7.19 4.96 -17.51
C GLU A 70 7.34 3.98 -16.36
N HIS A 71 8.56 3.70 -15.90
CA HIS A 71 8.80 2.82 -14.76
C HIS A 71 8.24 3.39 -13.44
N LEU A 72 8.13 4.72 -13.31
CA LEU A 72 7.51 5.36 -12.15
C LEU A 72 5.99 5.42 -12.29
N LYS A 73 5.45 5.63 -13.51
CA LYS A 73 4.02 5.44 -13.79
C LYS A 73 3.57 4.02 -13.45
N ALA A 74 4.33 3.03 -13.88
CA ALA A 74 4.10 1.62 -13.58
C ALA A 74 4.10 1.35 -12.07
N SER A 75 5.01 1.98 -11.32
CA SER A 75 5.05 1.88 -9.85
C SER A 75 3.77 2.40 -9.20
N THR A 76 3.27 3.57 -9.63
CA THR A 76 2.03 4.12 -9.07
C THR A 76 0.79 3.32 -9.50
N ARG A 77 0.78 2.74 -10.70
CA ARG A 77 -0.27 1.79 -11.12
C ARG A 77 -0.25 0.52 -10.27
N ALA A 78 0.93 -0.02 -9.97
CA ALA A 78 1.07 -1.19 -9.09
C ALA A 78 0.60 -0.88 -7.67
N GLN A 79 0.83 0.34 -7.17
CA GLN A 79 0.26 0.80 -5.90
C GLN A 79 -1.28 0.81 -5.94
N ALA A 80 -1.86 1.35 -7.02
CA ALA A 80 -3.32 1.37 -7.21
C ALA A 80 -3.89 -0.05 -7.26
N GLU A 81 -3.30 -0.95 -8.04
CA GLU A 81 -3.72 -2.35 -8.18
C GLU A 81 -3.66 -3.13 -6.86
N ASP A 82 -2.78 -2.73 -5.93
CA ASP A 82 -2.62 -3.37 -4.62
C ASP A 82 -3.63 -2.88 -3.56
N ILE A 83 -4.42 -1.83 -3.85
CA ILE A 83 -5.41 -1.26 -2.92
C ILE A 83 -6.37 -2.34 -2.36
N PRO A 84 -7.02 -3.20 -3.17
CA PRO A 84 -7.95 -4.19 -2.65
C PRO A 84 -7.30 -5.19 -1.68
N ARG A 85 -6.04 -5.57 -1.94
CA ARG A 85 -5.27 -6.44 -1.04
C ARG A 85 -5.05 -5.76 0.31
N LYS A 86 -4.58 -4.52 0.31
CA LYS A 86 -4.37 -3.74 1.54
C LYS A 86 -5.65 -3.57 2.34
N LEU A 87 -6.76 -3.20 1.70
CA LEU A 87 -8.06 -3.10 2.36
C LEU A 87 -8.46 -4.43 3.01
N GLY A 88 -8.24 -5.56 2.32
CA GLY A 88 -8.51 -6.90 2.86
C GLY A 88 -7.74 -7.20 4.15
N LEU A 89 -6.48 -6.77 4.26
CA LEU A 89 -5.64 -7.02 5.44
C LEU A 89 -6.16 -6.34 6.71
N VAL A 90 -6.91 -5.24 6.57
CA VAL A 90 -7.49 -4.49 7.69
C VAL A 90 -9.01 -4.70 7.80
N GLY A 91 -9.55 -5.72 7.12
CA GLY A 91 -10.94 -6.12 7.22
C GLY A 91 -11.92 -5.27 6.42
N TYR A 92 -11.44 -4.58 5.39
CA TYR A 92 -12.25 -3.76 4.50
C TYR A 92 -12.31 -4.33 3.08
N PHE A 93 -13.21 -3.77 2.29
CA PHE A 93 -13.26 -3.94 0.84
C PHE A 93 -13.75 -2.65 0.20
N MET A 94 -13.54 -2.49 -1.11
CA MET A 94 -14.07 -1.37 -1.88
C MET A 94 -15.20 -1.84 -2.78
N ALA A 95 -16.21 -1.00 -2.95
CA ALA A 95 -17.33 -1.21 -3.87
C ALA A 95 -17.85 0.14 -4.37
N LYS A 96 -18.61 0.14 -5.46
CA LYS A 96 -19.27 1.37 -5.93
C LYS A 96 -20.30 1.83 -4.90
N ALA A 97 -20.45 3.14 -4.75
CA ALA A 97 -21.34 3.73 -3.76
C ALA A 97 -22.83 3.40 -4.00
N ASP A 98 -23.20 3.09 -5.24
CA ASP A 98 -24.55 2.75 -5.69
C ASP A 98 -24.78 1.23 -5.84
N ASP A 99 -23.81 0.40 -5.44
CA ASP A 99 -23.93 -1.05 -5.50
C ASP A 99 -24.94 -1.56 -4.45
N GLU A 100 -25.96 -2.30 -4.88
CA GLU A 100 -26.99 -2.88 -4.02
C GLU A 100 -26.39 -3.76 -2.90
N MET A 101 -25.24 -4.40 -3.15
CA MET A 101 -24.50 -5.22 -2.19
C MET A 101 -24.02 -4.42 -0.97
N THR A 102 -23.94 -3.09 -1.11
CA THR A 102 -23.50 -2.17 -0.05
C THR A 102 -24.65 -1.59 0.75
N ASN A 103 -25.90 -1.91 0.40
CA ASN A 103 -27.06 -1.38 1.09
C ASN A 103 -27.06 -1.78 2.58
N GLY A 104 -27.10 -0.79 3.46
CA GLY A 104 -27.02 -0.99 4.91
C GLY A 104 -25.62 -1.27 5.46
N LEU A 105 -24.58 -1.31 4.62
CA LEU A 105 -23.19 -1.38 5.09
C LEU A 105 -22.65 0.00 5.48
N GLN A 106 -21.81 0.04 6.50
CA GLN A 106 -21.14 1.26 6.93
C GLN A 106 -19.82 1.45 6.17
N SER A 107 -19.70 2.58 5.46
CA SER A 107 -18.42 3.04 4.91
C SER A 107 -17.53 3.62 6.01
N ILE A 108 -16.21 3.56 5.81
CA ILE A 108 -15.25 4.24 6.66
C ILE A 108 -14.81 5.57 6.01
N GLU A 109 -14.57 6.56 6.85
CA GLU A 109 -14.03 7.86 6.43
C GLU A 109 -12.52 7.97 6.70
N LYS A 110 -11.99 7.13 7.60
CA LYS A 110 -10.57 7.10 7.93
C LYS A 110 -10.14 5.74 8.48
N PHE A 111 -8.87 5.43 8.30
CA PHE A 111 -8.20 4.35 9.02
C PHE A 111 -7.90 4.78 10.47
N THR A 112 -7.76 3.81 11.36
CA THR A 112 -7.22 4.05 12.71
C THR A 112 -5.68 4.24 12.64
N PRO A 113 -5.05 4.87 13.65
CA PRO A 113 -3.59 5.02 13.68
C PRO A 113 -2.84 3.68 13.53
N ASP A 114 -3.29 2.62 14.21
CA ASP A 114 -2.68 1.30 14.14
C ASP A 114 -2.83 0.67 12.74
N GLN A 115 -3.97 0.90 12.08
CA GLN A 115 -4.17 0.46 10.69
C GLN A 115 -3.28 1.24 9.72
N LEU A 116 -3.10 2.55 9.92
CA LEU A 116 -2.19 3.36 9.09
C LEU A 116 -0.75 2.90 9.24
N GLU A 117 -0.27 2.68 10.46
CA GLU A 117 1.10 2.22 10.71
C GLU A 117 1.35 0.86 10.05
N TYR A 118 0.41 -0.09 10.20
CA TYR A 118 0.52 -1.40 9.58
C TYR A 118 0.43 -1.35 8.05
N LEU A 119 -0.51 -0.58 7.50
CA LEU A 119 -0.63 -0.45 6.04
C LEU A 119 0.53 0.33 5.42
N GLY A 120 1.15 1.26 6.17
CA GLY A 120 2.38 1.93 5.78
C GLY A 120 3.54 0.95 5.66
N GLU A 121 3.73 0.06 6.64
CA GLU A 121 4.70 -1.05 6.57
C GLU A 121 4.44 -1.94 5.35
N VAL A 122 3.18 -2.32 5.11
CA VAL A 122 2.79 -3.14 3.95
C VAL A 122 3.06 -2.42 2.62
N GLU A 123 2.89 -1.10 2.56
CA GLU A 123 3.20 -0.30 1.36
C GLU A 123 4.71 -0.21 1.12
N HIS A 124 5.49 -0.02 2.17
CA HIS A 124 6.94 -0.03 2.10
C HIS A 124 7.47 -1.37 1.59
N ASP A 125 6.99 -2.48 2.15
CA ASP A 125 7.37 -3.83 1.71
C ASP A 125 7.02 -4.08 0.24
N ARG A 126 5.83 -3.65 -0.20
CA ARG A 126 5.41 -3.72 -1.61
C ARG A 126 6.36 -2.92 -2.49
N TRP A 127 6.68 -1.69 -2.09
CA TRP A 127 7.57 -0.80 -2.83
C TRP A 127 8.99 -1.38 -2.90
N VAL A 128 9.56 -1.89 -1.80
CA VAL A 128 10.88 -2.54 -1.78
C VAL A 128 10.91 -3.73 -2.73
N ALA A 129 9.92 -4.62 -2.64
CA ALA A 129 9.84 -5.80 -3.50
C ALA A 129 9.76 -5.44 -4.99
N GLU A 130 8.97 -4.42 -5.35
CA GLU A 130 8.86 -3.92 -6.72
C GLU A 130 10.19 -3.35 -7.23
N ARG A 131 10.89 -2.58 -6.38
CA ARG A 131 12.15 -1.90 -6.71
C ARG A 131 13.26 -2.92 -6.95
N ILE A 132 13.41 -3.90 -6.05
CA ILE A 132 14.35 -5.02 -6.22
C ILE A 132 14.08 -5.76 -7.53
N LYS A 133 12.82 -6.12 -7.80
CA LYS A 133 12.43 -6.78 -9.05
C LYS A 133 12.74 -5.95 -10.30
N SER A 134 12.71 -4.62 -10.17
CA SER A 134 12.99 -3.66 -11.24
C SER A 134 14.46 -3.24 -11.34
N GLY A 135 15.36 -3.91 -10.61
CA GLY A 135 16.81 -3.70 -10.65
C GLY A 135 17.28 -2.42 -9.97
N TRP A 136 16.52 -1.90 -9.00
CA TRP A 136 16.98 -0.80 -8.16
C TRP A 136 18.10 -1.25 -7.22
N GLN A 137 18.99 -0.32 -6.87
CA GLN A 137 20.17 -0.59 -6.06
C GLN A 137 20.18 0.25 -4.77
N VAL A 138 20.87 -0.28 -3.76
CA VAL A 138 21.13 0.45 -2.52
C VAL A 138 22.15 1.55 -2.80
N ALA A 139 21.86 2.76 -2.33
CA ALA A 139 22.79 3.89 -2.36
C ALA A 139 22.54 4.80 -1.16
N GLU A 140 23.49 5.68 -0.83
CA GLU A 140 23.35 6.64 0.27
C GLU A 140 22.25 7.68 0.03
N GLN A 141 22.01 8.01 -1.24
CA GLN A 141 21.02 9.00 -1.66
C GLN A 141 20.07 8.39 -2.67
N ARG A 142 18.86 8.95 -2.74
CA ARG A 142 17.89 8.54 -3.75
C ARG A 142 18.20 9.23 -5.08
N ASP A 143 18.28 8.45 -6.15
CA ASP A 143 18.23 8.93 -7.52
C ASP A 143 17.27 8.07 -8.34
N SER A 144 16.07 8.59 -8.59
CA SER A 144 15.08 7.88 -9.37
C SER A 144 15.43 7.72 -10.86
N SER A 145 16.42 8.47 -11.37
CA SER A 145 16.93 8.34 -12.74
C SER A 145 17.82 7.11 -12.87
N SER A 146 18.71 6.93 -11.91
CA SER A 146 19.67 5.82 -11.84
C SER A 146 19.13 4.58 -11.11
N ARG A 147 17.89 4.65 -10.60
CA ARG A 147 17.21 3.59 -9.82
C ARG A 147 17.95 3.26 -8.51
N GLU A 148 18.34 4.29 -7.79
CA GLU A 148 19.09 4.17 -6.54
C GLU A 148 18.26 4.65 -5.35
N THR A 149 18.40 3.98 -4.20
CA THR A 149 17.68 4.36 -2.99
C THR A 149 18.35 3.89 -1.68
N PRO A 150 18.29 4.69 -0.61
CA PRO A 150 18.72 4.28 0.73
C PRO A 150 17.64 3.50 1.49
N PHE A 151 16.44 3.34 0.94
CA PHE A 151 15.27 2.86 1.69
C PHE A 151 15.10 1.33 1.71
N PHE A 152 16.12 0.57 1.29
CA PHE A 152 16.11 -0.89 1.41
C PHE A 152 16.50 -1.34 2.82
N VAL A 153 15.71 -0.88 3.78
CA VAL A 153 15.82 -1.20 5.20
C VAL A 153 14.45 -1.68 5.71
N PRO A 154 14.40 -2.48 6.79
CA PRO A 154 13.14 -2.81 7.44
C PRO A 154 12.34 -1.55 7.78
N TYR A 155 11.01 -1.59 7.64
CA TYR A 155 10.15 -0.42 7.91
C TYR A 155 10.43 0.19 9.28
N VAL A 156 10.69 -0.62 10.31
CA VAL A 156 10.98 -0.15 11.67
C VAL A 156 12.23 0.74 11.75
N GLU A 157 13.22 0.52 10.88
CA GLU A 157 14.48 1.26 10.81
C GLU A 157 14.38 2.53 9.95
N LEU A 158 13.30 2.68 9.19
CA LEU A 158 13.06 3.85 8.35
C LEU A 158 12.83 5.11 9.21
N GLU A 159 13.44 6.22 8.82
CA GLU A 159 13.20 7.52 9.48
C GLU A 159 11.71 7.87 9.45
N GLN A 160 11.23 8.54 10.52
CA GLN A 160 9.81 8.85 10.67
C GLN A 160 9.23 9.62 9.49
N LYS A 161 9.98 10.58 8.93
CA LYS A 161 9.54 11.38 7.77
C LYS A 161 9.24 10.52 6.52
N TRP A 162 9.94 9.40 6.35
CA TRP A 162 9.72 8.49 5.23
C TRP A 162 8.58 7.53 5.51
N LYS A 163 8.44 7.04 6.76
CA LYS A 163 7.23 6.32 7.21
C LYS A 163 5.96 7.14 7.00
N ASP A 164 6.05 8.45 7.24
CA ASP A 164 4.94 9.37 7.07
C ASP A 164 4.55 9.53 5.60
N VAL A 165 5.47 9.34 4.64
CA VAL A 165 5.13 9.25 3.21
C VAL A 165 4.23 8.03 2.96
N ASP A 166 4.63 6.84 3.43
CA ASP A 166 3.84 5.62 3.21
C ASP A 166 2.45 5.73 3.85
N LYS A 167 2.38 6.23 5.09
CA LYS A 167 1.11 6.44 5.80
C LYS A 167 0.23 7.47 5.10
N PHE A 168 0.81 8.59 4.67
CA PHE A 168 0.07 9.62 3.95
C PHE A 168 -0.50 9.08 2.64
N MET A 169 0.28 8.26 1.91
CA MET A 169 -0.17 7.62 0.67
C MET A 169 -1.33 6.65 0.91
N VAL A 170 -1.23 5.80 1.93
CA VAL A 170 -2.30 4.87 2.34
C VAL A 170 -3.57 5.61 2.75
N GLU A 171 -3.44 6.65 3.57
CA GLU A 171 -4.58 7.44 4.07
C GLU A 171 -5.42 8.01 2.93
N GLY A 172 -4.76 8.50 1.86
CA GLY A 172 -5.43 9.12 0.71
C GLY A 172 -6.26 8.16 -0.13
N VAL A 173 -6.12 6.84 0.04
CA VAL A 173 -6.85 5.83 -0.75
C VAL A 173 -8.36 6.00 -0.61
N ILE A 174 -8.86 6.35 0.58
CA ILE A 174 -10.31 6.52 0.83
C ILE A 174 -10.87 7.65 -0.04
N ASP A 175 -10.23 8.82 -0.01
CA ASP A 175 -10.66 9.99 -0.78
C ASP A 175 -10.55 9.75 -2.30
N ILE A 176 -9.44 9.14 -2.74
CA ILE A 176 -9.18 8.87 -4.17
C ILE A 176 -10.20 7.89 -4.75
N LEU A 177 -10.53 6.83 -4.01
CA LEU A 177 -11.64 5.93 -4.38
C LEU A 177 -12.97 6.68 -4.40
N GLY A 178 -13.18 7.59 -3.45
CA GLY A 178 -14.33 8.49 -3.37
C GLY A 178 -14.55 9.29 -4.66
N LEU A 179 -13.48 9.86 -5.22
CA LEU A 179 -13.50 10.60 -6.49
C LEU A 179 -13.88 9.73 -7.70
N SER A 180 -13.70 8.42 -7.59
CA SER A 180 -14.05 7.44 -8.64
C SER A 180 -15.44 6.83 -8.46
N GLY A 181 -16.24 7.31 -7.50
CA GLY A 181 -17.55 6.75 -7.17
C GLY A 181 -17.51 5.48 -6.31
N TYR A 182 -16.35 5.14 -5.75
CA TYR A 182 -16.19 4.01 -4.83
C TYR A 182 -16.23 4.47 -3.37
N ARG A 183 -16.50 3.53 -2.47
CA ARG A 183 -16.39 3.70 -1.02
C ARG A 183 -15.72 2.46 -0.41
N VAL A 184 -15.18 2.62 0.79
CA VAL A 184 -14.54 1.53 1.54
C VAL A 184 -15.46 1.09 2.65
N PHE A 185 -15.81 -0.20 2.68
CA PHE A 185 -16.78 -0.80 3.59
C PHE A 185 -16.13 -1.82 4.51
N ARG A 186 -16.70 -1.97 5.71
CA ARG A 186 -16.36 -3.06 6.64
C ARG A 186 -16.83 -4.41 6.09
N ARG A 187 -15.94 -5.40 6.08
CA ARG A 187 -16.37 -6.80 6.02
C ARG A 187 -17.18 -7.09 7.29
N GLY A 188 -18.21 -7.94 7.17
CA GLY A 188 -19.25 -8.13 8.19
C GLY A 188 -18.75 -8.48 9.61
N PRO A 189 -19.68 -8.59 10.59
CA PRO A 189 -19.32 -8.79 12.00
C PRO A 189 -18.45 -10.04 12.18
N GLY A 190 -17.18 -9.86 12.54
CA GLY A 190 -16.22 -10.95 12.73
C GLY A 190 -14.83 -10.69 12.15
N THR A 191 -14.70 -9.79 11.18
CA THR A 191 -13.39 -9.40 10.64
C THR A 191 -12.73 -8.36 11.53
N LYS A 192 -12.06 -8.81 12.60
CA LYS A 192 -11.21 -7.94 13.42
C LYS A 192 -9.84 -7.83 12.77
N PHE A 193 -9.34 -6.61 12.63
CA PHE A 193 -7.95 -6.38 12.30
C PHE A 193 -7.07 -6.99 13.39
N VAL A 194 -6.24 -7.97 13.02
CA VAL A 194 -5.20 -8.53 13.87
C VAL A 194 -3.91 -8.39 13.08
N ARG A 195 -2.96 -7.61 13.61
CA ARG A 195 -1.64 -7.46 12.99
C ARG A 195 -1.00 -8.84 12.89
N THR A 196 -0.83 -9.31 11.66
CA THR A 196 -0.15 -10.58 11.40
C THR A 196 1.27 -10.24 11.01
N ASN A 197 2.24 -10.66 11.83
CA ASN A 197 3.66 -10.46 11.52
C ASN A 197 4.07 -11.43 10.41
N VAL A 198 3.88 -11.04 9.15
CA VAL A 198 4.50 -11.73 8.03
C VAL A 198 5.89 -11.11 7.86
N ARG A 199 6.89 -11.63 8.58
CA ARG A 199 8.29 -11.24 8.37
C ARG A 199 8.71 -11.73 6.98
N THR A 200 8.66 -10.86 5.98
CA THR A 200 9.40 -11.10 4.74
C THR A 200 10.86 -10.81 5.05
N VAL A 201 11.62 -11.85 5.35
CA VAL A 201 13.08 -11.74 5.41
C VAL A 201 13.55 -11.59 3.97
N VAL A 202 13.74 -10.36 3.52
CA VAL A 202 14.44 -10.09 2.26
C VAL A 202 15.91 -10.28 2.57
N ASN A 203 16.41 -11.51 2.38
CA ASN A 203 17.85 -11.74 2.35
C ASN A 203 18.37 -11.10 1.06
N LEU A 204 19.13 -10.01 1.20
CA LEU A 204 19.93 -9.40 0.14
C LEU A 204 21.17 -10.25 -0.16
#